data_AF-A0A1F9MZT5-F1
#
_entry.id   AF-A0A1F9MZT5-F1
#
_cell.length_a   1.000
_cell.length_b   1.000
_cell.length_c   1.000
_cell.angle_alpha   90.00
_cell.angle_beta   90.00
_cell.angle_gamma   90.00
#
_symmetry.space_group_name_H-M   'P 1'
#
loop_
_entity.id
_entity.type
_entity.pdbx_description
1 polymer ?
#
loop_
_entity_poly.entity_id
_entity_poly.type
_entity_poly.pdbx_seq_one_letter_code
_entity_poly.pdbx_strand_id
1 'polypeptide(L)'
;MMQRLKWIVVAAGMFAFTGCGGSVGDYCEQWAKCEGGNDLDEDACVEKRTGEASVADVYDCGDEWDARMDCLAENSTCDSEKDKLESGDACDSEKDKLDACIDAGSAENP
;
A
#
# COMPACT_ATOMS: atom_id res chain seq x y z
N MET A 1 19.05 -26.92 -41.88
CA MET A 1 17.61 -26.65 -42.07
C MET A 1 17.04 -26.34 -40.70
N MET A 2 16.62 -25.09 -40.48
CA MET A 2 16.12 -24.56 -39.21
C MET A 2 14.64 -24.90 -39.03
N GLN A 3 14.24 -25.40 -37.87
CA GLN A 3 12.84 -25.40 -37.39
C GLN A 3 12.89 -25.49 -35.86
N ARG A 4 13.17 -24.38 -35.16
CA ARG A 4 12.24 -23.35 -34.64
C ARG A 4 11.16 -23.89 -33.69
N LEU A 5 11.24 -23.41 -32.43
CA LEU A 5 10.18 -23.27 -31.42
C LEU A 5 9.58 -24.59 -30.89
N LYS A 6 9.48 -24.84 -29.58
CA LYS A 6 9.03 -23.96 -28.50
C LYS A 6 9.61 -24.50 -27.17
N TRP A 7 10.50 -23.75 -26.55
CA TRP A 7 10.75 -23.92 -25.12
C TRP A 7 9.59 -23.26 -24.40
N ILE A 8 8.60 -24.04 -23.97
CA ILE A 8 7.66 -23.58 -22.95
C ILE A 8 8.43 -23.77 -21.63
N VAL A 9 9.24 -22.77 -21.28
CA VAL A 9 9.64 -22.58 -19.90
C VAL A 9 8.38 -22.12 -19.19
N VAL A 10 7.72 -23.04 -18.48
CA VAL A 10 6.75 -22.68 -17.44
C VAL A 10 7.57 -22.04 -16.34
N ALA A 11 7.87 -20.75 -16.50
CA ALA A 11 8.25 -19.92 -15.38
C ALA A 11 6.96 -19.71 -14.59
N ALA A 12 6.69 -20.64 -13.66
CA ALA A 12 5.84 -20.35 -12.53
C ALA A 12 6.56 -19.24 -11.75
N GLY A 13 6.27 -18.00 -12.14
CA GLY A 13 6.64 -16.82 -11.38
C GLY A 13 6.04 -16.99 -10.01
N MET A 14 6.91 -17.25 -9.05
CA MET A 14 6.61 -17.27 -7.64
C MET A 14 6.06 -15.89 -7.32
N PHE A 15 4.73 -15.77 -7.20
CA PHE A 15 4.09 -14.61 -6.59
C PHE A 15 4.61 -14.55 -5.17
N ALA A 16 5.64 -13.72 -4.96
CA ALA A 16 6.03 -13.30 -3.64
C ALA A 16 4.91 -12.38 -3.14
N PHE A 17 3.88 -12.99 -2.55
CA PHE A 17 2.96 -12.29 -1.66
C PHE A 17 3.75 -11.86 -0.41
N THR A 18 4.54 -10.80 -0.55
CA THR A 18 5.11 -10.05 0.57
C THR A 18 4.33 -8.76 0.68
N GLY A 19 3.10 -8.85 1.17
CA GLY A 19 2.17 -7.72 1.16
C GLY A 19 1.00 -8.01 2.07
N CYS A 20 1.26 -8.24 3.36
CA CYS A 20 0.19 -8.34 4.35
C CYS A 20 0.72 -8.01 5.73
N GLY A 21 0.67 -6.72 6.07
CA GLY A 21 0.51 -6.26 7.46
C GLY A 21 1.71 -5.58 8.13
N GLY A 22 2.94 -5.73 7.62
CA GLY A 22 4.13 -5.14 8.25
C GLY A 22 4.11 -3.61 8.26
N SER A 23 4.04 -3.00 7.08
CA SER A 23 4.08 -1.54 6.92
C SER A 23 2.85 -0.81 7.45
N VAL A 24 1.67 -1.46 7.44
CA VAL A 24 0.44 -0.90 8.03
C VAL A 24 0.57 -0.78 9.55
N GLY A 25 1.03 -1.84 10.22
CA GLY A 25 1.26 -1.82 11.67
C GLY A 25 2.26 -0.75 12.06
N ASP A 26 3.43 -0.73 11.40
CA ASP A 26 4.49 0.25 11.67
C ASP A 26 4.02 1.69 11.44
N TYR A 27 3.24 1.94 10.38
CA TYR A 27 2.65 3.27 10.14
C TYR A 27 1.64 3.66 11.22
N CYS A 28 0.75 2.75 11.61
CA CYS A 28 -0.29 3.03 12.60
C CYS A 28 0.27 3.22 14.01
N GLU A 29 1.29 2.45 14.39
CA GLU A 29 2.01 2.64 15.66
C GLU A 29 2.71 4.01 15.68
N GLN A 30 3.38 4.40 14.58
CA GLN A 30 4.00 5.73 14.45
C GLN A 30 2.97 6.86 14.51
N TRP A 31 1.83 6.67 13.85
CA TRP A 31 0.72 7.64 13.85
C TRP A 31 0.15 7.81 15.26
N ALA A 32 -0.19 6.72 15.95
CA ALA A 32 -0.72 6.77 17.30
C ALA A 32 0.26 7.43 18.27
N LYS A 33 1.56 7.09 18.19
CA LYS A 33 2.59 7.74 19.02
C LYS A 33 2.74 9.23 18.76
N CYS A 34 2.63 9.66 17.50
CA CYS A 34 2.78 11.05 17.12
C CYS A 34 1.58 11.91 17.56
N GLU A 35 0.36 11.41 17.33
CA GLU A 35 -0.86 12.19 17.54
C GLU A 35 -1.48 11.99 18.94
N GLY A 36 -0.77 11.28 19.83
CA GLY A 36 -1.22 11.01 21.21
C GLY A 36 -2.34 9.98 21.33
N GLY A 37 -2.44 9.07 20.37
CA GLY A 37 -3.35 7.94 20.37
C GLY A 37 -2.97 6.85 21.37
N ASN A 38 -3.89 5.91 21.58
CA ASN A 38 -3.69 4.70 22.37
C ASN A 38 -3.88 3.44 21.52
N ASP A 39 -3.75 2.26 22.13
CA ASP A 39 -3.89 0.96 21.45
C ASP A 39 -5.20 0.81 20.66
N LEU A 40 -6.32 1.39 21.13
CA LEU A 40 -7.58 1.36 20.39
C LEU A 40 -7.54 2.23 19.12
N ASP A 41 -6.78 3.33 19.15
CA ASP A 41 -6.60 4.19 17.98
C ASP A 41 -5.68 3.52 16.96
N GLU A 42 -4.62 2.83 17.42
CA GLU A 42 -3.76 2.00 16.58
C GLU A 42 -4.56 0.87 15.89
N ASP A 43 -5.34 0.11 16.66
CA ASP A 43 -6.21 -0.95 16.14
C ASP A 43 -7.20 -0.41 15.10
N ALA A 44 -7.83 0.74 15.38
CA ALA A 44 -8.75 1.39 14.44
C ALA A 44 -8.04 1.86 13.16
N CYS A 45 -6.80 2.34 13.27
CA CYS A 45 -5.97 2.65 12.10
C CYS A 45 -5.70 1.41 11.26
N VAL A 46 -5.31 0.29 11.88
CA VAL A 46 -5.03 -0.97 11.19
C VAL A 46 -6.30 -1.52 10.50
N GLU A 47 -7.44 -1.50 11.18
CA GLU A 47 -8.72 -1.93 10.62
C GLU A 47 -9.11 -1.07 9.40
N LYS A 48 -8.96 0.26 9.52
CA LYS A 48 -9.23 1.18 8.42
C LYS A 48 -8.34 0.90 7.21
N ARG A 49 -7.02 0.76 7.40
CA ARG A 49 -6.08 0.49 6.30
C ARG A 49 -6.30 -0.88 5.68
N THR A 50 -6.73 -1.87 6.46
CA THR A 50 -7.14 -3.20 5.95
C THR A 50 -8.41 -3.09 5.09
N GLY A 51 -9.35 -2.24 5.49
CA GLY A 51 -10.52 -1.91 4.67
C GLY A 51 -10.15 -1.24 3.35
N GLU A 52 -9.22 -0.28 3.39
CA GLU A 52 -8.69 0.38 2.19
C GLU A 52 -7.94 -0.60 1.26
N ALA A 53 -7.14 -1.51 1.81
CA ALA A 53 -6.51 -2.60 1.06
C ALA A 53 -7.56 -3.47 0.34
N SER A 54 -8.63 -3.83 1.05
CA SER A 54 -9.72 -4.62 0.47
C SER A 54 -10.43 -3.89 -0.67
N VAL A 55 -10.55 -2.56 -0.59
CA VAL A 55 -11.11 -1.74 -1.68
C VAL A 55 -10.15 -1.71 -2.88
N ALA A 56 -8.85 -1.55 -2.64
CA ALA A 56 -7.85 -1.60 -3.71
C ALA A 56 -7.85 -2.96 -4.43
N ASP A 57 -7.94 -4.05 -3.68
CA ASP A 57 -8.04 -5.42 -4.23
C ASP A 57 -9.27 -5.64 -5.11
N VAL A 58 -10.41 -4.99 -4.81
CA VAL A 58 -11.61 -5.05 -5.66
C VAL A 58 -11.34 -4.51 -7.07
N TYR A 59 -10.37 -3.60 -7.21
CA TYR A 59 -9.95 -3.01 -8.47
C TYR A 59 -8.63 -3.61 -8.99
N ASP A 60 -8.15 -4.71 -8.43
CA ASP A 60 -6.85 -5.33 -8.73
C ASP A 60 -5.64 -4.38 -8.48
N CYS A 61 -5.78 -3.43 -7.55
CA CYS A 61 -4.79 -2.39 -7.21
C CYS A 61 -4.03 -2.64 -5.89
N GLY A 62 -3.97 -3.89 -5.42
CA GLY A 62 -3.34 -4.25 -4.15
C GLY A 62 -1.85 -3.91 -4.10
N ASP A 63 -1.12 -4.09 -5.21
CA ASP A 63 0.31 -3.80 -5.29
C ASP A 63 0.60 -2.29 -5.14
N GLU A 64 -0.20 -1.43 -5.76
CA GLU A 64 -0.11 0.03 -5.61
C GLU A 64 -0.47 0.48 -4.19
N TRP A 65 -1.41 -0.21 -3.54
CA TRP A 65 -1.77 0.05 -2.15
C TRP A 65 -0.60 -0.27 -1.21
N ASP A 66 0.00 -1.45 -1.36
CA ASP A 66 1.14 -1.87 -0.56
C ASP A 66 2.34 -0.93 -0.76
N ALA A 67 2.65 -0.57 -2.01
CA ALA A 67 3.72 0.39 -2.31
C ALA A 67 3.51 1.75 -1.62
N ARG A 68 2.26 2.20 -1.53
CA ARG A 68 1.93 3.43 -0.79
C ARG A 68 2.11 3.26 0.71
N MET A 69 1.66 2.15 1.29
CA MET A 69 1.81 1.90 2.72
C MET A 69 3.27 1.74 3.14
N ASP A 70 4.08 1.08 2.32
CA ASP A 70 5.52 0.98 2.52
C ASP A 70 6.18 2.36 2.50
N CYS A 71 5.85 3.21 1.52
CA CYS A 71 6.37 4.57 1.48
C CYS A 71 6.01 5.36 2.73
N LEU A 72 4.74 5.28 3.16
CA LEU A 72 4.27 5.98 4.34
C LEU A 72 4.97 5.49 5.61
N ALA A 73 5.17 4.18 5.77
CA ALA A 73 5.88 3.62 6.92
C ALA A 73 7.34 4.08 6.99
N GLU A 74 8.00 4.22 5.82
CA GLU A 74 9.42 4.59 5.73
C GLU A 74 9.68 6.11 5.80
N ASN A 75 8.77 6.93 5.28
CA ASN A 75 9.02 8.37 5.06
C ASN A 75 8.18 9.30 5.93
N SER A 76 7.17 8.78 6.63
CA SER A 76 6.39 9.62 7.52
C SER A 76 7.20 10.02 8.75
N THR A 77 7.10 11.28 9.13
CA THR A 77 7.76 11.85 10.31
C THR A 77 6.77 12.64 11.13
N CYS A 78 6.94 12.65 12.44
CA CYS A 78 6.06 13.40 13.33
C CYS A 78 6.43 14.89 13.29
N ASP A 79 5.51 15.72 12.79
CA ASP A 79 5.61 17.17 12.92
C ASP A 79 5.22 17.56 14.36
N SER A 80 6.24 17.81 15.18
CA SER A 80 6.09 18.18 16.59
C SER A 80 5.42 19.55 16.81
N GLU A 81 5.30 20.40 15.80
CA GLU A 81 4.57 21.67 15.93
C GLU A 81 3.06 21.47 15.73
N LYS A 82 2.67 20.42 15.01
CA LYS A 82 1.28 20.12 14.66
C LYS A 82 0.72 18.86 15.34
N ASP A 83 1.57 18.12 16.05
CA ASP A 83 1.27 16.79 16.61
C ASP A 83 0.65 15.88 15.53
N LYS A 84 1.28 15.84 14.35
CA LYS A 84 0.72 15.16 13.17
C LYS A 84 1.78 14.38 12.41
N LEU A 85 1.43 13.15 12.03
CA LEU A 85 2.31 12.33 11.21
C LEU A 85 2.19 12.75 9.73
N GLU A 86 3.29 13.22 9.14
CA GLU A 86 3.33 13.72 7.76
C GLU A 86 4.49 13.09 6.97
N SER A 87 4.23 12.67 5.73
CA SER A 87 5.25 12.28 4.75
C SER A 87 5.73 13.45 3.88
N GLY A 88 5.08 14.62 3.98
CA GLY A 88 5.15 15.65 2.95
C GLY A 88 4.86 15.07 1.57
N ASP A 89 5.59 15.54 0.57
CA ASP A 89 5.43 15.11 -0.83
C ASP A 89 6.17 13.77 -1.13
N ALA A 90 6.79 13.13 -0.13
CA ALA A 90 7.66 11.96 -0.34
C ALA A 90 6.92 10.74 -0.92
N CYS A 91 5.62 10.64 -0.66
CA CYS A 91 4.77 9.51 -1.07
C CYS A 91 3.66 9.91 -2.06
N ASP A 92 3.75 11.12 -2.65
CA ASP A 92 2.77 11.59 -3.61
C ASP A 92 2.77 10.75 -4.89
N SER A 93 3.95 10.28 -5.32
CA SER A 93 4.09 9.38 -6.46
C SER A 93 3.30 8.07 -6.26
N GLU A 94 3.41 7.45 -5.09
CA GLU A 94 2.78 6.17 -4.77
C GLU A 94 1.27 6.36 -4.58
N LYS A 95 0.88 7.49 -3.98
CA LYS A 95 -0.52 7.92 -3.93
C LYS A 95 -1.11 8.09 -5.34
N ASP A 96 -0.43 8.81 -6.23
CA ASP A 96 -0.92 9.08 -7.58
C ASP A 96 -1.04 7.79 -8.40
N LYS A 97 -0.11 6.84 -8.23
CA LYS A 97 -0.19 5.51 -8.87
C LYS A 97 -1.40 4.72 -8.39
N LEU A 98 -1.64 4.70 -7.08
CA LEU A 98 -2.80 4.03 -6.50
C LEU A 98 -4.11 4.67 -6.99
N ASP A 99 -4.22 5.99 -6.93
CA ASP A 99 -5.40 6.72 -7.38
C ASP A 99 -5.67 6.44 -8.87
N ALA A 100 -4.64 6.50 -9.71
CA ALA A 100 -4.75 6.18 -11.13
C ALA A 100 -5.16 4.72 -11.39
N CYS A 101 -4.70 3.77 -10.57
CA CYS A 101 -5.11 2.38 -10.67
C CYS A 101 -6.59 2.21 -10.33
N ILE A 102 -7.04 2.75 -9.18
CA ILE A 102 -8.44 2.65 -8.74
C ILE A 102 -9.36 3.32 -9.76
N ASP A 103 -8.98 4.48 -10.30
CA ASP A 103 -9.75 5.18 -11.33
C ASP A 103 -9.88 4.34 -12.62
N ALA A 104 -8.79 3.70 -13.05
CA ALA A 104 -8.81 2.80 -14.21
C ALA A 104 -9.70 1.57 -13.95
N GLY A 105 -9.54 0.89 -12.81
CA GLY A 105 -10.34 -0.28 -12.45
C GLY A 105 -11.83 0.04 -12.27
N SER A 106 -12.15 1.23 -11.74
CA SER A 106 -13.54 1.70 -11.60
C SER A 106 -14.22 1.99 -12.94
N ALA A 107 -13.45 2.36 -13.96
CA ALA A 107 -13.99 2.55 -15.32
C ALA A 107 -14.23 1.21 -16.05
N GLU A 108 -13.48 0.16 -15.69
CA GLU A 108 -13.59 -1.18 -16.28
C GLU A 108 -14.66 -2.05 -15.59
N ASN A 109 -14.95 -1.81 -14.30
CA ASN A 109 -16.01 -2.47 -13.52
C ASN A 109 -17.06 -1.45 -13.01
N PRO A 110 -17.96 -0.95 -13.87
CA PRO A 110 -18.98 0.03 -13.51
C PRO A 110 -20.15 -0.53 -12.68
#